data_AF-V4LFS2-F1
#
_entry.id   AF-V4LFS2-F1
#
_cell.length_a   1.000
_cell.length_b   1.000
_cell.length_c   1.000
_cell.angle_alpha   90.00
_cell.angle_beta   90.00
_cell.angle_gamma   90.00
#
_symmetry.space_group_name_H-M   'P 1'
#
loop_
_entity.id
_entity.type
_entity.pdbx_description
1 polymer ?
#
loop_
_entity_poly.entity_id
_entity_poly.type
_entity_poly.pdbx_seq_one_letter_code
_entity_poly.pdbx_strand_id
1 'polypeptide(L)'
;MNIADRLYLPDSIKAVLWDMDGVLIDSLSFAMSASEKLVKEHFSSSAELDPAFIQSIFAFDPPVFWQKIFARLDSRGYSNKTGISSSDLSDQYVSLRLQVPFPVHEGIPQLLSDLHSKGIKCALVSNNPKDAIEIILSNCKLRDYFDVIVGNDHGNLRKKPEPDTYLHAASLLDLSPERCAVIEDSLIGISAGKSSGYHTLAVATGSANFATLAGTDADAVYTAFSTNNAIANFGDVRKKHIATPNEFVSHMIEHIAWRIGSAIDFSWNNDDYFQAGVLLAESISAHPRKADSSACLGMIDDGSAEVLIDYSTSTGSLQLEAVGDVSLDWFLGLRCEQIDNGQPLVKLLEGLAAGLSARLLVRVCSVEDPHHTWEGVFRSVGISLSRLYTPFPECPPAVDGDIATKEGDISIRRTGLDVCEVSRATAESDVYVRVDYTRQSENSIVFDVGSSISVDGIAPLLSRFAELAGFSLQLKFAATFLSSSHVVFEDAALVIGRALLELLMARMNLTGAQGAGSNIHSASDFSDNAVGVGVSVEGRKFWSFVPFGQSYSALRRELLIGQNVNNSVRSEDLDDFIDGLSGGLSASIMIHLRKAVDANTAWPMIFDGLGMAIKEAFSPNPYRRGVPPGVKATLS
;
A
#
# COMPACT_ATOMS: atom_id res chain seq x y z
N MET A 1 0.04 17.99 20.58
CA MET A 1 1.36 17.59 21.11
C MET A 1 1.64 16.11 20.88
N ASN A 2 2.82 15.78 20.34
CA ASN A 2 3.36 14.42 20.30
C ASN A 2 4.06 14.09 21.64
N ILE A 3 3.78 12.91 22.21
CA ILE A 3 4.48 12.33 23.36
C ILE A 3 5.32 11.15 22.90
N ALA A 4 6.64 11.28 23.02
CA ALA A 4 7.63 10.21 22.80
C ALA A 4 7.58 9.55 21.41
N ASP A 5 6.99 10.21 20.41
CA ASP A 5 6.66 9.65 19.10
C ASP A 5 5.70 8.45 19.15
N ARG A 6 4.94 8.32 20.25
CA ARG A 6 4.07 7.16 20.54
C ARG A 6 2.59 7.53 20.55
N LEU A 7 2.27 8.72 21.03
CA LEU A 7 0.90 9.15 21.29
C LEU A 7 0.72 10.65 20.99
N TYR A 8 -0.39 11.02 20.36
CA TYR A 8 -0.79 12.40 20.16
C TYR A 8 -1.87 12.81 21.16
N LEU A 9 -1.69 13.96 21.82
CA LEU A 9 -2.64 14.57 22.74
C LEU A 9 -2.86 16.05 22.38
N PRO A 10 -4.09 16.59 22.53
CA PRO A 10 -4.31 18.03 22.45
C PRO A 10 -3.47 18.81 23.47
N ASP A 11 -3.00 20.00 23.10
CA ASP A 11 -2.13 20.81 23.99
C ASP A 11 -2.84 21.30 25.27
N SER A 12 -4.18 21.28 25.26
CA SER A 12 -5.03 21.60 26.41
C SER A 12 -4.97 20.54 27.51
N ILE A 13 -4.57 19.31 27.20
CA ILE A 13 -4.56 18.19 28.15
C ILE A 13 -3.53 18.44 29.27
N LYS A 14 -3.97 18.20 30.51
CA LYS A 14 -3.19 18.31 31.76
C LYS A 14 -3.22 17.03 32.60
N ALA A 15 -4.10 16.09 32.29
CA ALA A 15 -4.07 14.76 32.87
C ALA A 15 -4.46 13.66 31.89
N VAL A 16 -3.89 12.47 32.09
CA VAL A 16 -4.28 11.23 31.40
C VAL A 16 -4.84 10.25 32.43
N LEU A 17 -6.03 9.73 32.16
CA LEU A 17 -6.77 8.79 33.00
C LEU A 17 -6.70 7.41 32.31
N TRP A 18 -5.96 6.50 32.93
CA TRP A 18 -5.57 5.22 32.37
C TRP A 18 -6.46 4.10 32.87
N ASP A 19 -6.97 3.25 31.98
CA ASP A 19 -7.27 1.88 32.40
C ASP A 19 -5.97 1.11 32.67
N MET A 20 -6.07 -0.02 33.36
CA MET A 20 -4.94 -0.86 33.74
C MET A 20 -4.85 -2.10 32.85
N ASP A 21 -5.97 -2.81 32.70
CA ASP A 21 -6.04 -4.15 32.14
C ASP A 21 -6.03 -4.06 30.62
N GLY A 22 -5.06 -4.68 29.96
CA GLY A 22 -4.93 -4.58 28.50
C GLY A 22 -4.48 -3.20 27.99
N VAL A 23 -4.24 -2.22 28.87
CA VAL A 23 -3.66 -0.91 28.53
C VAL A 23 -2.24 -0.78 29.06
N LEU A 24 -2.04 -0.89 30.37
CA LEU A 24 -0.70 -0.79 30.98
C LEU A 24 0.02 -2.13 31.00
N ILE A 25 -0.75 -3.20 31.23
CA ILE A 25 -0.24 -4.55 31.46
C ILE A 25 -0.97 -5.56 30.58
N ASP A 26 -0.24 -6.59 30.14
CA ASP A 26 -0.83 -7.74 29.47
C ASP A 26 -1.41 -8.71 30.51
N SER A 27 -2.60 -8.36 31.01
CA SER A 27 -3.41 -9.22 31.86
C SER A 27 -4.39 -10.08 31.07
N LEU A 28 -4.53 -9.88 29.76
CA LEU A 28 -5.35 -10.74 28.89
C LEU A 28 -4.71 -12.12 28.72
N SER A 29 -3.40 -12.19 28.46
CA SER A 29 -2.66 -13.47 28.38
C SER A 29 -2.77 -14.27 29.69
N PHE A 30 -2.74 -13.58 30.83
CA PHE A 30 -3.01 -14.20 32.12
C PHE A 30 -4.46 -14.65 32.26
N ALA A 31 -5.44 -13.82 31.86
CA ALA A 31 -6.85 -14.19 31.92
C ALA A 31 -7.11 -15.48 31.12
N MET A 32 -6.57 -15.59 29.90
CA MET A 32 -6.67 -16.80 29.08
C MET A 32 -6.08 -18.02 29.78
N SER A 33 -4.83 -17.95 30.23
CA SER A 33 -4.14 -19.08 30.86
C SER A 33 -4.71 -19.48 32.23
N ALA A 34 -5.09 -18.50 33.06
CA ALA A 34 -5.69 -18.74 34.37
C ALA A 34 -7.11 -19.32 34.24
N SER A 35 -7.92 -18.80 33.31
CA SER A 35 -9.24 -19.37 33.03
C SER A 35 -9.13 -20.80 32.52
N GLU A 36 -8.22 -21.08 31.59
CA GLU A 36 -7.98 -22.44 31.10
C GLU A 36 -7.58 -23.39 32.24
N LYS A 37 -6.63 -22.98 33.10
CA LYS A 37 -6.19 -23.76 34.26
C LYS A 37 -7.34 -24.08 35.20
N LEU A 38 -8.05 -23.05 35.68
CA LEU A 38 -9.12 -23.19 36.66
C LEU A 38 -10.30 -24.00 36.11
N VAL A 39 -10.64 -23.83 34.83
CA VAL A 39 -11.69 -24.62 34.18
C VAL A 39 -11.28 -26.09 34.05
N LYS A 40 -10.03 -26.38 33.69
CA LYS A 40 -9.53 -27.76 33.64
C LYS A 40 -9.51 -28.45 35.01
N GLU A 41 -9.19 -27.69 36.04
CA GLU A 41 -9.15 -28.16 37.44
C GLU A 41 -10.55 -28.49 37.97
N HIS A 42 -11.55 -27.62 37.72
CA HIS A 42 -12.86 -27.74 38.34
C HIS A 42 -13.95 -28.40 37.47
N PHE A 43 -13.80 -28.42 36.14
CA PHE A 43 -14.80 -28.95 35.20
C PHE A 43 -14.30 -30.18 34.43
N SER A 44 -13.44 -30.02 33.42
CA SER A 44 -12.91 -31.14 32.65
C SER A 44 -11.56 -30.84 32.04
N SER A 45 -10.66 -31.82 31.97
CA SER A 45 -9.40 -31.68 31.23
C SER A 45 -9.61 -31.44 29.74
N SER A 46 -10.76 -31.84 29.21
CA SER A 46 -11.23 -31.58 27.84
C SER A 46 -12.10 -30.32 27.70
N ALA A 47 -12.29 -29.55 28.77
CA ALA A 47 -13.03 -28.31 28.70
C ALA A 47 -12.19 -27.24 28.02
N GLU A 48 -12.72 -26.71 26.93
CA GLU A 48 -12.05 -25.70 26.12
C GLU A 48 -12.90 -24.42 26.07
N LEU A 49 -12.22 -23.30 26.30
CA LEU A 49 -12.75 -21.96 26.12
C LEU A 49 -12.10 -21.36 24.88
N ASP A 50 -12.93 -20.79 24.01
CA ASP A 50 -12.45 -20.04 22.85
C ASP A 50 -11.72 -18.77 23.32
N PRO A 51 -10.45 -18.52 22.91
CA PRO A 51 -9.73 -17.30 23.26
C PRO A 51 -10.49 -16.02 22.89
N ALA A 52 -11.19 -16.01 21.75
CA ALA A 52 -11.99 -14.85 21.33
C ALA A 52 -13.16 -14.59 22.28
N PHE A 53 -13.73 -15.65 22.86
CA PHE A 53 -14.75 -15.51 23.90
C PHE A 53 -14.17 -14.87 25.17
N ILE A 54 -13.03 -15.35 25.66
CA ILE A 54 -12.38 -14.79 26.85
C ILE A 54 -12.05 -13.31 26.65
N GLN A 55 -11.47 -12.97 25.49
CA GLN A 55 -11.19 -11.58 25.12
C GLN A 55 -12.46 -10.72 25.11
N SER A 56 -13.57 -11.22 24.55
CA SER A 56 -14.84 -10.46 24.48
C SER A 56 -15.48 -10.13 25.83
N ILE A 57 -15.11 -10.86 26.90
CA ILE A 57 -15.64 -10.65 28.26
C ILE A 57 -14.58 -10.10 29.22
N PHE A 58 -13.36 -9.84 28.74
CA PHE A 58 -12.21 -9.46 29.56
C PHE A 58 -12.39 -8.12 30.30
N ALA A 59 -13.10 -7.17 29.69
CA ALA A 59 -13.38 -5.85 30.26
C ALA A 59 -14.34 -5.86 31.49
N PHE A 60 -14.99 -6.99 31.79
CA PHE A 60 -15.89 -7.09 32.94
C PHE A 60 -15.12 -7.32 34.24
N ASP A 61 -15.71 -6.90 35.37
CA ASP A 61 -15.14 -7.23 36.68
C ASP A 61 -15.09 -8.75 36.94
N PRO A 62 -14.19 -9.25 37.81
CA PRO A 62 -13.99 -10.68 38.00
C PRO A 62 -15.26 -11.48 38.32
N PRO A 63 -16.19 -11.00 39.19
CA PRO A 63 -17.47 -11.67 39.40
C PRO A 63 -18.28 -11.86 38.11
N VAL A 64 -18.45 -10.82 37.30
CA VAL A 64 -19.22 -10.90 36.05
C VAL A 64 -18.49 -11.72 34.98
N PHE A 65 -17.17 -11.60 34.89
CA PHE A 65 -16.32 -12.41 34.02
C PHE A 65 -16.52 -13.91 34.27
N TRP A 66 -16.46 -14.34 35.54
CA TRP A 66 -16.64 -15.75 35.90
C TRP A 66 -18.10 -16.23 35.78
N GLN A 67 -19.09 -15.37 36.00
CA GLN A 67 -20.49 -15.71 35.69
C GLN A 67 -20.67 -16.05 34.21
N LYS A 68 -20.05 -15.28 33.30
CA LYS A 68 -20.12 -15.52 31.85
C LYS A 68 -19.37 -16.81 31.46
N ILE A 69 -18.21 -17.08 32.05
CA ILE A 69 -17.49 -18.35 31.84
C ILE A 69 -18.34 -19.54 32.29
N PHE A 70 -18.94 -19.49 33.48
CA PHE A 70 -19.84 -20.55 33.96
C PHE A 70 -20.99 -20.81 33.00
N ALA A 71 -21.72 -19.76 32.60
CA ALA A 71 -22.82 -19.89 31.65
C ALA A 71 -22.36 -20.51 30.32
N ARG A 72 -21.15 -20.18 29.85
CA ARG A 72 -20.57 -20.78 28.65
C ARG A 72 -20.27 -22.26 28.85
N LEU A 73 -19.71 -22.66 29.98
CA LEU A 73 -19.40 -24.06 30.29
C LEU A 73 -20.67 -24.90 30.39
N ASP A 74 -21.69 -24.38 31.07
CA ASP A 74 -23.01 -25.00 31.18
C ASP A 74 -23.64 -25.19 29.79
N SER A 75 -23.61 -24.15 28.94
CA SER A 75 -24.15 -24.23 27.58
C SER A 75 -23.44 -25.24 26.69
N ARG A 76 -22.17 -25.57 26.98
CA ARG A 76 -21.36 -26.58 26.28
C ARG A 76 -21.47 -27.97 26.92
N GLY A 77 -22.25 -28.12 28.00
CA GLY A 77 -22.48 -29.40 28.68
C GLY A 77 -21.30 -29.88 29.53
N TYR A 78 -20.36 -28.99 29.89
CA TYR A 78 -19.27 -29.37 30.78
C TYR A 78 -19.76 -29.46 32.23
N SER A 79 -19.61 -30.62 32.86
CA SER A 79 -20.02 -30.83 34.25
C SER A 79 -19.01 -30.25 35.24
N ASN A 80 -19.49 -29.51 36.24
CA ASN A 80 -18.70 -29.06 37.37
C ASN A 80 -18.39 -30.23 38.32
N LYS A 81 -17.15 -30.72 38.32
CA LYS A 81 -16.72 -31.91 39.10
C LYS A 81 -16.56 -31.64 40.59
N THR A 82 -16.25 -30.40 40.94
CA THR A 82 -15.87 -30.02 42.31
C THR A 82 -17.01 -29.36 43.08
N GLY A 83 -18.10 -28.99 42.39
CA GLY A 83 -19.20 -28.22 42.98
C GLY A 83 -18.84 -26.77 43.28
N ILE A 84 -17.75 -26.26 42.73
CA ILE A 84 -17.28 -24.88 42.97
C ILE A 84 -18.29 -23.86 42.43
N SER A 85 -18.50 -22.76 43.16
CA SER A 85 -19.37 -21.67 42.69
C SER A 85 -18.61 -20.70 41.76
N SER A 86 -19.34 -19.86 41.02
CA SER A 86 -18.73 -18.79 40.22
C SER A 86 -18.04 -17.73 41.08
N SER A 87 -18.53 -17.47 42.30
CA SER A 87 -17.88 -16.58 43.26
C SER A 87 -16.56 -17.16 43.76
N ASP A 88 -16.52 -18.45 44.11
CA ASP A 88 -15.28 -19.07 44.59
C ASP A 88 -14.20 -19.11 43.49
N LEU A 89 -14.60 -19.34 42.23
CA LEU A 89 -13.68 -19.26 41.09
C LEU A 89 -13.19 -17.82 40.83
N SER A 90 -14.06 -16.83 41.00
CA SER A 90 -13.67 -15.42 40.98
C SER A 90 -12.64 -15.11 42.07
N ASP A 91 -12.84 -15.59 43.30
CA ASP A 91 -11.92 -15.36 44.42
C ASP A 91 -10.56 -16.05 44.21
N GLN A 92 -10.56 -17.28 43.69
CA GLN A 92 -9.33 -17.98 43.30
C GLN A 92 -8.59 -17.24 42.18
N TYR A 93 -9.33 -16.79 41.16
CA TYR A 93 -8.75 -16.02 40.06
C TYR A 93 -8.10 -14.73 40.54
N VAL A 94 -8.80 -13.94 41.38
CA VAL A 94 -8.25 -12.72 41.98
C VAL A 94 -7.01 -13.02 42.83
N SER A 95 -7.05 -14.09 43.63
CA SER A 95 -5.91 -14.51 44.45
C SER A 95 -4.68 -14.86 43.61
N LEU A 96 -4.86 -15.55 42.48
CA LEU A 96 -3.78 -15.81 41.52
C LEU A 96 -3.27 -14.51 40.89
N ARG A 97 -4.18 -13.61 40.53
CA ARG A 97 -3.88 -12.34 39.85
C ARG A 97 -2.96 -11.45 40.68
N LEU A 98 -3.13 -11.42 42.00
CA LEU A 98 -2.31 -10.62 42.92
C LEU A 98 -0.87 -11.14 43.09
N GLN A 99 -0.59 -12.39 42.70
CA GLN A 99 0.71 -13.03 42.89
C GLN A 99 1.61 -12.98 41.65
N VAL A 100 1.09 -12.53 40.51
CA VAL A 100 1.79 -12.56 39.23
C VAL A 100 2.30 -11.15 38.88
N PRO A 101 3.59 -11.00 38.52
CA PRO A 101 4.07 -9.79 37.88
C PRO A 101 3.67 -9.81 36.40
N PHE A 102 2.70 -8.98 36.02
CA PHE A 102 2.27 -8.89 34.63
C PHE A 102 3.35 -8.27 33.75
N PRO A 103 3.52 -8.75 32.51
CA PRO A 103 4.27 -8.01 31.50
C PRO A 103 3.66 -6.62 31.31
N VAL A 104 4.50 -5.59 31.37
CA VAL A 104 4.10 -4.22 31.04
C VAL A 104 4.18 -4.06 29.52
N HIS A 105 3.16 -3.43 28.91
CA HIS A 105 3.19 -3.19 27.47
C HIS A 105 4.37 -2.30 27.07
N GLU A 106 4.97 -2.61 25.92
CA GLU A 106 6.14 -1.87 25.42
C GLU A 106 5.82 -0.38 25.28
N GLY A 107 6.72 0.49 25.75
CA GLY A 107 6.58 1.94 25.65
C GLY A 107 5.86 2.60 26.82
N ILE A 108 5.09 1.87 27.63
CA ILE A 108 4.37 2.42 28.79
C ILE A 108 5.30 3.12 29.80
N PRO A 109 6.44 2.54 30.24
CA PRO A 109 7.31 3.22 31.20
C PRO A 109 7.87 4.55 30.66
N GLN A 110 8.25 4.59 29.38
CA GLN A 110 8.74 5.79 28.73
C GLN A 110 7.63 6.84 28.59
N LEU A 111 6.44 6.40 28.18
CA LEU A 111 5.28 7.27 28.01
C LEU A 111 4.86 7.92 29.34
N LEU A 112 4.77 7.16 30.42
CA LEU A 112 4.47 7.67 31.75
C LEU A 112 5.56 8.64 32.26
N SER A 113 6.84 8.30 32.04
CA SER A 113 7.96 9.18 32.37
C SER A 113 7.90 10.51 31.61
N ASP A 114 7.60 10.48 30.32
CA ASP A 114 7.54 11.67 29.49
C ASP A 114 6.35 12.57 29.83
N LEU A 115 5.19 11.99 30.14
CA LEU A 115 4.04 12.74 30.64
C LEU A 115 4.37 13.45 31.95
N HIS A 116 5.00 12.75 32.89
CA HIS A 116 5.43 13.34 34.16
C HIS A 116 6.46 14.47 33.94
N SER A 117 7.43 14.29 33.04
CA SER A 117 8.42 15.32 32.69
C SER A 117 7.79 16.59 32.11
N LYS A 118 6.64 16.44 31.44
CA LYS A 118 5.83 17.53 30.87
C LYS A 118 4.81 18.11 31.85
N GLY A 119 4.80 17.64 33.10
CA GLY A 119 3.87 18.09 34.14
C GLY A 119 2.42 17.66 33.91
N ILE A 120 2.21 16.59 33.14
CA ILE A 120 0.89 15.99 32.92
C ILE A 120 0.65 14.95 34.00
N LYS A 121 -0.43 15.12 34.75
CA LYS A 121 -0.82 14.20 35.83
C LYS A 121 -1.33 12.88 35.26
N CYS A 122 -1.17 11.80 36.01
CA CYS A 122 -1.70 10.50 35.64
C CYS A 122 -2.62 9.99 36.74
N ALA A 123 -3.83 9.58 36.35
CA ALA A 123 -4.73 8.85 37.22
C ALA A 123 -5.03 7.47 36.65
N LEU A 124 -5.22 6.49 37.51
CA LEU A 124 -5.63 5.14 37.11
C LEU A 124 -7.08 4.89 37.52
N VAL A 125 -7.87 4.37 36.58
CA VAL A 125 -9.30 4.13 36.72
C VAL A 125 -9.61 2.73 36.22
N SER A 126 -10.04 1.83 37.11
CA SER A 126 -10.29 0.42 36.75
C SER A 126 -11.56 -0.12 37.43
N ASN A 127 -12.17 -1.14 36.81
CA ASN A 127 -13.28 -1.91 37.38
C ASN A 127 -12.83 -2.91 38.47
N ASN A 128 -11.57 -2.86 38.92
CA ASN A 128 -11.04 -3.64 40.04
C ASN A 128 -11.05 -2.85 41.37
N PRO A 129 -10.99 -3.52 42.54
CA PRO A 129 -10.81 -2.84 43.82
C PRO A 129 -9.48 -2.11 43.91
N LYS A 130 -9.43 -0.97 44.63
CA LYS A 130 -8.24 -0.11 44.73
C LYS A 130 -7.04 -0.84 45.32
N ASP A 131 -7.22 -1.64 46.37
CA ASP A 131 -6.12 -2.37 47.01
C ASP A 131 -5.47 -3.38 46.05
N ALA A 132 -6.27 -4.02 45.20
CA ALA A 132 -5.76 -4.97 44.19
C ALA A 132 -4.93 -4.25 43.13
N ILE A 133 -5.42 -3.09 42.68
CA ILE A 133 -4.72 -2.23 41.73
C ILE A 133 -3.37 -1.77 42.29
N GLU A 134 -3.35 -1.28 43.52
CA GLU A 134 -2.15 -0.81 44.23
C GLU A 134 -1.05 -1.90 44.28
N ILE A 135 -1.44 -3.14 44.60
CA ILE A 135 -0.54 -4.31 44.61
C ILE A 135 0.01 -4.58 43.20
N ILE A 136 -0.85 -4.62 42.19
CA ILE A 136 -0.46 -4.94 40.81
C ILE A 136 0.50 -3.88 40.25
N LEU A 137 0.17 -2.59 40.41
CA LEU A 137 1.03 -1.49 39.97
C LEU A 137 2.39 -1.50 40.69
N SER A 138 2.41 -1.86 41.97
CA SER A 138 3.65 -1.97 42.75
C SER A 138 4.52 -3.12 42.21
N ASN A 139 3.93 -4.28 41.94
CA ASN A 139 4.63 -5.43 41.35
C ASN A 139 5.20 -5.10 39.95
N CYS A 140 4.48 -4.30 39.16
CA CYS A 140 4.91 -3.84 37.85
C CYS A 140 5.82 -2.60 37.89
N LYS A 141 6.10 -2.04 39.08
CA LYS A 141 6.88 -0.81 39.28
C LYS A 141 6.33 0.42 38.55
N LEU A 142 5.00 0.50 38.44
CA LEU A 142 4.30 1.61 37.79
C LEU A 142 3.60 2.54 38.80
N ARG A 143 3.48 2.13 40.07
CA ARG A 143 2.70 2.85 41.08
C ARG A 143 3.08 4.32 41.22
N ASP A 144 4.36 4.63 41.20
CA ASP A 144 4.89 5.98 41.47
C ASP A 144 4.55 7.00 40.36
N TYR A 145 4.06 6.54 39.20
CA TYR A 145 3.62 7.43 38.12
C TYR A 145 2.20 7.97 38.31
N PHE A 146 1.41 7.44 39.25
CA PHE A 146 -0.01 7.79 39.39
C PHE A 146 -0.28 8.68 40.60
N ASP A 147 -0.80 9.88 40.34
CA ASP A 147 -1.24 10.85 41.33
C ASP A 147 -2.51 10.37 42.06
N VAL A 148 -3.41 9.71 41.33
CA VAL A 148 -4.73 9.27 41.79
C VAL A 148 -5.00 7.85 41.30
N ILE A 149 -5.58 7.01 42.17
CA ILE A 149 -6.05 5.67 41.83
C ILE A 149 -7.50 5.54 42.29
N VAL A 150 -8.38 5.20 41.34
CA VAL A 150 -9.82 4.98 41.54
C VAL A 150 -10.17 3.55 41.11
N GLY A 151 -10.62 2.75 42.09
CA GLY A 151 -11.17 1.41 41.87
C GLY A 151 -12.69 1.39 41.94
N ASN A 152 -13.24 0.17 41.89
CA ASN A 152 -14.68 -0.09 41.94
C ASN A 152 -15.28 -0.16 43.36
N ASP A 153 -14.47 0.09 44.38
CA ASP A 153 -14.77 -0.05 45.82
C ASP A 153 -15.35 1.22 46.46
N HIS A 154 -15.51 2.29 45.68
CA HIS A 154 -16.27 3.47 46.08
C HIS A 154 -17.79 3.23 45.94
N GLY A 155 -18.44 2.84 47.05
CA GLY A 155 -19.82 2.32 47.08
C GLY A 155 -20.97 3.20 46.54
N ASN A 156 -20.70 4.44 46.09
CA ASN A 156 -21.70 5.33 45.47
C ASN A 156 -21.47 5.56 43.97
N LEU A 157 -20.39 5.02 43.38
CA LEU A 157 -20.07 5.23 41.97
C LEU A 157 -20.53 4.03 41.13
N ARG A 158 -21.15 4.30 39.99
CA ARG A 158 -21.46 3.26 39.01
C ARG A 158 -20.19 2.87 38.24
N LYS A 159 -20.07 1.59 37.89
CA LYS A 159 -18.93 1.03 37.14
C LYS A 159 -19.00 1.41 35.66
N LYS A 160 -17.87 1.30 34.94
CA LYS A 160 -17.85 1.43 33.47
C LYS A 160 -18.89 0.45 32.89
N PRO A 161 -19.79 0.86 31.98
CA PRO A 161 -19.67 2.00 31.05
C PRO A 161 -20.17 3.35 31.59
N GLU A 162 -20.65 3.44 32.83
CA GLU A 162 -21.03 4.73 33.40
C GLU A 162 -19.79 5.61 33.64
N PRO A 163 -19.90 6.94 33.46
CA PRO A 163 -18.76 7.86 33.53
C PRO A 163 -18.27 8.14 34.97
N ASP A 164 -19.00 7.69 36.00
CA ASP A 164 -18.84 8.09 37.40
C ASP A 164 -17.40 7.95 37.92
N THR A 165 -16.70 6.86 37.58
CA THR A 165 -15.32 6.62 38.04
C THR A 165 -14.30 7.56 37.39
N TYR A 166 -14.49 7.88 36.11
CA TYR A 166 -13.69 8.83 35.36
C TYR A 166 -13.93 10.28 35.80
N LEU A 167 -15.19 10.66 36.05
CA LEU A 167 -15.55 11.96 36.62
C LEU A 167 -14.98 12.13 38.02
N HIS A 168 -15.03 11.08 38.84
CA HIS A 168 -14.46 11.11 40.18
C HIS A 168 -12.93 11.28 40.15
N ALA A 169 -12.23 10.54 39.29
CA ALA A 169 -10.78 10.66 39.15
C ALA A 169 -10.33 12.08 38.75
N ALA A 170 -11.00 12.70 37.78
CA ALA A 170 -10.69 14.08 37.40
C ALA A 170 -10.99 15.09 38.51
N SER A 171 -12.08 14.89 39.28
CA SER A 171 -12.39 15.73 40.44
C SER A 171 -11.30 15.67 41.51
N LEU A 172 -10.71 14.50 41.76
CA LEU A 172 -9.59 14.36 42.69
C LEU A 172 -8.31 15.06 42.19
N LEU A 173 -8.16 15.21 40.87
CA LEU A 173 -7.06 15.95 40.26
C LEU A 173 -7.31 17.46 40.16
N ASP A 174 -8.53 17.91 40.48
CA ASP A 174 -9.04 19.28 40.31
C ASP A 174 -8.95 19.77 38.85
N LEU A 175 -9.42 18.94 37.92
CA LEU A 175 -9.40 19.22 36.48
C LEU A 175 -10.78 19.09 35.84
N SER A 176 -11.04 19.97 34.86
CA SER A 176 -12.24 19.91 34.03
C SER A 176 -12.10 18.88 32.91
N PRO A 177 -13.22 18.40 32.34
CA PRO A 177 -13.21 17.39 31.26
C PRO A 177 -12.31 17.71 30.07
N GLU A 178 -12.27 18.96 29.65
CA GLU A 178 -11.52 19.42 28.46
C GLU A 178 -10.00 19.40 28.65
N ARG A 179 -9.55 19.15 29.88
CA ARG A 179 -8.14 19.02 30.27
C ARG A 179 -7.73 17.58 30.55
N CYS A 180 -8.64 16.62 30.37
CA CYS A 180 -8.41 15.21 30.66
C CYS A 180 -8.49 14.39 29.38
N ALA A 181 -7.57 13.43 29.24
CA ALA A 181 -7.65 12.38 28.23
C ALA A 181 -7.86 11.02 28.92
N VAL A 182 -8.53 10.08 28.24
CA VAL A 182 -8.70 8.70 28.68
C VAL A 182 -7.99 7.77 27.73
N ILE A 183 -7.38 6.71 28.24
CA ILE A 183 -6.80 5.62 27.43
C ILE A 183 -7.42 4.29 27.86
N GLU A 184 -8.04 3.61 26.91
CA GLU A 184 -8.87 2.41 27.11
C GLU A 184 -8.62 1.33 26.04
N ASP A 185 -8.85 0.07 26.37
CA ASP A 185 -8.71 -1.08 25.46
C ASP A 185 -10.06 -1.71 25.05
N SER A 186 -11.17 -1.20 25.62
CA SER A 186 -12.47 -1.85 25.58
C SER A 186 -13.61 -0.92 25.18
N LEU A 187 -14.65 -1.48 24.56
CA LEU A 187 -15.86 -0.73 24.18
C LEU A 187 -16.58 -0.12 25.40
N ILE A 188 -16.59 -0.85 26.51
CA ILE A 188 -17.18 -0.42 27.78
C ILE A 188 -16.43 0.81 28.32
N GLY A 189 -15.11 0.74 28.27
CA GLY A 189 -14.22 1.80 28.71
C GLY A 189 -14.32 3.06 27.86
N ILE A 190 -14.27 2.91 26.54
CA ILE A 190 -14.41 4.01 25.58
C ILE A 190 -15.75 4.72 25.79
N SER A 191 -16.84 3.97 25.92
CA SER A 191 -18.16 4.55 26.20
C SER A 191 -18.18 5.38 27.48
N ALA A 192 -17.49 4.94 28.54
CA ALA A 192 -17.38 5.70 29.79
C ALA A 192 -16.54 6.98 29.62
N GLY A 193 -15.41 6.90 28.91
CA GLY A 193 -14.56 8.06 28.60
C GLY A 193 -15.29 9.13 27.79
N LYS A 194 -15.98 8.72 26.72
CA LYS A 194 -16.75 9.61 25.85
C LYS A 194 -17.95 10.20 26.58
N SER A 195 -18.67 9.41 27.37
CA SER A 195 -19.79 9.89 28.20
C SER A 195 -19.35 10.88 29.28
N SER A 196 -18.07 10.88 29.66
CA SER A 196 -17.48 11.86 30.58
C SER A 196 -17.13 13.20 29.90
N GLY A 197 -17.22 13.27 28.56
CA GLY A 197 -16.80 14.43 27.77
C GLY A 197 -15.29 14.55 27.60
N TYR A 198 -14.55 13.46 27.82
CA TYR A 198 -13.08 13.45 27.75
C TYR A 198 -12.58 13.11 26.34
N HIS A 199 -11.38 13.60 26.02
CA HIS A 199 -10.66 13.14 24.84
C HIS A 199 -10.24 11.69 25.05
N THR A 200 -10.82 10.76 24.30
CA THR A 200 -10.72 9.32 24.59
C THR A 200 -9.94 8.63 23.49
N LEU A 201 -8.82 8.02 23.86
CA LEU A 201 -7.94 7.26 23.00
C LEU A 201 -8.17 5.76 23.26
N ALA A 202 -8.16 4.97 22.19
CA ALA A 202 -8.30 3.54 22.28
C ALA A 202 -6.97 2.84 21.95
N VAL A 203 -6.69 1.69 22.57
CA VAL A 203 -5.52 0.86 22.25
C VAL A 203 -5.89 -0.62 22.10
N ALA A 204 -5.51 -1.23 20.98
CA ALA A 204 -5.88 -2.59 20.62
C ALA A 204 -4.99 -3.68 21.23
N THR A 205 -4.58 -3.50 22.49
CA THR A 205 -3.68 -4.41 23.23
C THR A 205 -4.41 -5.39 24.15
N GLY A 206 -5.72 -5.23 24.33
CA GLY A 206 -6.53 -6.03 25.26
C GLY A 206 -7.86 -6.52 24.69
N SER A 207 -8.96 -6.00 25.22
CA SER A 207 -10.34 -6.49 25.08
C SER A 207 -10.90 -6.44 23.66
N ALA A 208 -10.41 -5.54 22.82
CA ALA A 208 -10.89 -5.36 21.45
C ALA A 208 -9.72 -5.20 20.46
N ASN A 209 -9.94 -5.66 19.22
CA ASN A 209 -8.98 -5.47 18.13
C ASN A 209 -9.11 -4.07 17.50
N PHE A 210 -8.10 -3.67 16.74
CA PHE A 210 -8.02 -2.34 16.14
C PHE A 210 -9.25 -1.99 15.29
N ALA A 211 -9.69 -2.90 14.42
CA ALA A 211 -10.84 -2.66 13.54
C ALA A 211 -12.13 -2.39 14.33
N THR A 212 -12.33 -3.11 15.45
CA THR A 212 -13.48 -2.91 16.33
C THR A 212 -13.41 -1.54 17.01
N LEU A 213 -12.22 -1.14 17.48
CA LEU A 213 -11.99 0.13 18.15
C LEU A 213 -12.10 1.32 17.20
N ALA A 214 -11.56 1.21 15.98
CA ALA A 214 -11.64 2.23 14.93
C ALA A 214 -13.09 2.50 14.47
N GLY A 215 -14.02 1.55 14.69
CA GLY A 215 -15.45 1.73 14.46
C GLY A 215 -16.20 2.44 15.59
N THR A 216 -15.52 2.87 16.66
CA THR A 216 -16.13 3.57 17.80
C THR A 216 -16.08 5.10 17.63
N ASP A 217 -16.54 5.84 18.63
CA ASP A 217 -16.42 7.29 18.74
C ASP A 217 -15.15 7.74 19.47
N ALA A 218 -14.16 6.85 19.65
CA ALA A 218 -12.84 7.22 20.13
C ALA A 218 -12.21 8.32 19.25
N ASP A 219 -11.45 9.22 19.87
CA ASP A 219 -10.84 10.35 19.18
C ASP A 219 -9.56 9.96 18.41
N ALA A 220 -8.92 8.85 18.77
CA ALA A 220 -7.88 8.17 18.00
C ALA A 220 -7.71 6.73 18.51
N VAL A 221 -7.26 5.83 17.63
CA VAL A 221 -7.08 4.41 17.94
C VAL A 221 -5.67 3.97 17.63
N TYR A 222 -5.06 3.25 18.58
CA TYR A 222 -3.69 2.77 18.51
C TYR A 222 -3.65 1.24 18.51
N THR A 223 -2.69 0.62 17.82
CA THR A 223 -2.42 -0.82 17.91
C THR A 223 -1.53 -1.16 19.10
N ALA A 224 -0.65 -0.23 19.50
CA ALA A 224 0.29 -0.37 20.61
C ALA A 224 0.86 1.00 21.00
N PHE A 225 1.67 1.04 22.07
CA PHE A 225 2.43 2.23 22.48
C PHE A 225 3.87 2.22 21.94
N SER A 226 4.16 1.47 20.88
CA SER A 226 5.47 1.49 20.19
C SER A 226 5.73 2.85 19.53
N THR A 227 7.00 3.21 19.31
CA THR A 227 7.35 4.47 18.66
C THR A 227 7.01 4.41 17.18
N ASN A 228 6.35 5.46 16.68
CA ASN A 228 6.17 5.68 15.25
C ASN A 228 7.49 6.15 14.63
N ASN A 229 7.79 5.66 13.44
CA ASN A 229 8.95 6.09 12.67
C ASN A 229 8.68 6.06 11.17
N ALA A 230 9.41 6.90 10.44
CA ALA A 230 9.55 6.77 9.00
C ALA A 230 11.00 7.08 8.63
N ILE A 231 11.69 6.06 8.13
CA ILE A 231 13.04 6.19 7.61
C ILE A 231 13.03 5.57 6.23
N ALA A 232 13.02 6.41 5.20
CA ALA A 232 13.16 6.03 3.81
C ALA A 232 14.49 6.58 3.29
N ASN A 233 15.46 5.71 3.05
CA ASN A 233 16.77 6.07 2.50
C ASN A 233 17.00 5.34 1.18
N PHE A 234 17.57 6.01 0.19
CA PHE A 234 17.94 5.35 -1.06
C PHE A 234 18.86 4.15 -0.80
N GLY A 235 18.48 2.98 -1.31
CA GLY A 235 19.15 1.75 -0.95
C GLY A 235 18.47 0.52 -1.53
N ASP A 236 18.96 -0.66 -1.14
CA ASP A 236 18.37 -1.93 -1.56
C ASP A 236 16.91 -2.02 -1.12
N VAL A 237 15.97 -1.96 -2.08
CA VAL A 237 14.52 -1.96 -1.84
C VAL A 237 14.02 -3.22 -1.13
N ARG A 238 14.81 -4.30 -1.10
CA ARG A 238 14.48 -5.52 -0.35
C ARG A 238 14.62 -5.33 1.17
N LYS A 239 15.35 -4.30 1.61
CA LYS A 239 15.45 -3.92 3.02
C LYS A 239 14.24 -3.06 3.38
N LYS A 240 13.13 -3.73 3.66
CA LYS A 240 11.87 -3.11 4.04
C LYS A 240 11.33 -3.67 5.36
N HIS A 241 10.89 -2.78 6.21
CA HIS A 241 9.99 -3.03 7.33
C HIS A 241 8.91 -1.96 7.22
N ILE A 242 7.66 -2.37 6.97
CA ILE A 242 6.52 -1.46 6.87
C ILE A 242 5.41 -2.07 7.69
N ALA A 243 5.03 -1.39 8.76
CA ALA A 243 3.96 -1.80 9.65
C ALA A 243 3.01 -0.63 9.84
N THR A 244 1.74 -0.85 9.53
CA THR A 244 0.64 0.05 9.86
C THR A 244 -0.49 -0.79 10.44
N PRO A 245 -1.55 -0.20 11.03
CA PRO A 245 -2.69 -0.99 11.49
C PRO A 245 -3.47 -1.69 10.36
N ASN A 246 -3.16 -1.39 9.09
CA ASN A 246 -3.83 -1.94 7.93
C ASN A 246 -2.83 -2.39 6.86
N GLU A 247 -2.74 -3.69 6.62
CA GLU A 247 -1.80 -4.28 5.65
C GLU A 247 -1.94 -3.72 4.23
N PHE A 248 -3.15 -3.31 3.80
CA PHE A 248 -3.32 -2.69 2.49
C PHE A 248 -2.70 -1.29 2.42
N VAL A 249 -2.76 -0.52 3.51
CA VAL A 249 -2.05 0.77 3.60
C VAL A 249 -0.54 0.54 3.60
N SER A 250 -0.04 -0.46 4.34
CA SER A 250 1.37 -0.87 4.28
C SER A 250 1.80 -1.21 2.85
N HIS A 251 0.96 -1.94 2.11
CA HIS A 251 1.18 -2.29 0.70
C HIS A 251 1.23 -1.06 -0.21
N MET A 252 0.39 -0.04 0.02
CA MET A 252 0.44 1.21 -0.74
C MET A 252 1.71 2.03 -0.48
N ILE A 253 2.19 2.08 0.78
CA ILE A 253 3.47 2.70 1.13
C ILE A 253 4.63 1.96 0.46
N GLU A 254 4.55 0.63 0.37
CA GLU A 254 5.54 -0.17 -0.33
C GLU A 254 5.67 0.23 -1.81
N HIS A 255 4.55 0.44 -2.52
CA HIS A 255 4.58 0.91 -3.92
C HIS A 255 5.32 2.24 -4.07
N ILE A 256 5.18 3.16 -3.11
CA ILE A 256 5.95 4.41 -3.09
C ILE A 256 7.45 4.11 -2.90
N ALA A 257 7.81 3.41 -1.83
CA ALA A 257 9.21 3.16 -1.46
C ALA A 257 9.98 2.41 -2.56
N TRP A 258 9.36 1.39 -3.15
CA TRP A 258 9.96 0.56 -4.19
C TRP A 258 10.27 1.37 -5.45
N ARG A 259 9.38 2.28 -5.86
CA ARG A 259 9.55 3.10 -7.08
C ARG A 259 10.55 4.24 -6.88
N ILE A 260 10.63 4.80 -5.67
CA ILE A 260 11.67 5.76 -5.29
C ILE A 260 13.06 5.07 -5.26
N GLY A 261 13.12 3.76 -4.98
CA GLY A 261 14.38 3.05 -4.81
C GLY A 261 14.92 3.18 -3.39
N SER A 262 14.03 3.13 -2.40
CA SER A 262 14.39 3.30 -0.99
C SER A 262 14.32 1.98 -0.22
N ALA A 263 15.33 1.74 0.61
CA ALA A 263 15.19 0.91 1.79
C ALA A 263 14.33 1.68 2.81
N ILE A 264 13.38 1.01 3.45
CA ILE A 264 12.37 1.65 4.29
C ILE A 264 12.21 0.93 5.62
N ASP A 265 12.22 1.68 6.71
CA ASP A 265 11.76 1.27 8.03
C ASP A 265 10.65 2.24 8.46
N PHE A 266 9.42 1.76 8.40
CA PHE A 266 8.21 2.54 8.63
C PHE A 266 7.32 1.80 9.62
N SER A 267 7.07 2.42 10.76
CA SER A 267 6.22 1.90 11.82
C SER A 267 5.19 2.97 12.15
N TRP A 268 3.92 2.61 11.96
CA TRP A 268 2.79 3.45 12.30
C TRP A 268 1.80 2.65 13.14
N ASN A 269 1.41 3.19 14.28
CA ASN A 269 0.65 2.46 15.28
C ASN A 269 -0.78 2.97 15.44
N ASN A 270 -1.30 3.87 14.60
CA ASN A 270 -2.64 4.44 14.80
C ASN A 270 -3.43 4.71 13.50
N ASP A 271 -4.67 5.15 13.61
CA ASP A 271 -5.59 5.42 12.50
C ASP A 271 -5.43 6.80 11.84
N ASP A 272 -4.55 7.67 12.34
CA ASP A 272 -4.25 8.97 11.73
C ASP A 272 -3.29 8.83 10.54
N TYR A 273 -3.81 8.30 9.44
CA TYR A 273 -3.04 8.14 8.20
C TYR A 273 -2.58 9.46 7.59
N PHE A 274 -3.18 10.60 7.96
CA PHE A 274 -2.68 11.91 7.55
C PHE A 274 -1.28 12.15 8.15
N GLN A 275 -1.12 11.97 9.47
CA GLN A 275 0.20 12.12 10.09
C GLN A 275 1.20 11.05 9.61
N ALA A 276 0.74 9.83 9.30
CA ALA A 276 1.56 8.82 8.65
C ALA A 276 2.15 9.31 7.31
N GLY A 277 1.31 9.98 6.50
CA GLY A 277 1.70 10.56 5.21
C GLY A 277 2.68 11.72 5.36
N VAL A 278 2.46 12.59 6.35
CA VAL A 278 3.38 13.70 6.67
C VAL A 278 4.75 13.14 7.04
N LEU A 279 4.81 12.15 7.94
CA LEU A 279 6.07 11.57 8.41
C LEU A 279 6.84 10.89 7.26
N LEU A 280 6.15 10.17 6.38
CA LEU A 280 6.75 9.59 5.18
C LEU A 280 7.32 10.67 4.24
N ALA A 281 6.56 11.74 4.00
CA ALA A 281 6.98 12.85 3.17
C ALA A 281 8.20 13.59 3.72
N GLU A 282 8.26 13.83 5.04
CA GLU A 282 9.40 14.44 5.71
C GLU A 282 10.68 13.60 5.52
N SER A 283 10.57 12.27 5.65
CA SER A 283 11.70 11.38 5.40
C SER A 283 12.17 11.41 3.93
N ILE A 284 11.25 11.52 2.98
CA ILE A 284 11.60 11.60 1.54
C ILE A 284 12.25 12.95 1.23
N SER A 285 11.61 14.04 1.68
CA SER A 285 12.04 15.42 1.43
C SER A 285 13.32 15.83 2.16
N ALA A 286 13.80 15.02 3.10
CA ALA A 286 15.16 15.12 3.65
C ALA A 286 16.25 14.94 2.58
N HIS A 287 15.93 14.33 1.43
CA HIS A 287 16.83 14.20 0.29
C HIS A 287 16.76 15.43 -0.65
N PRO A 288 17.86 15.81 -1.32
CA PRO A 288 17.84 16.93 -2.25
C PRO A 288 16.88 16.71 -3.42
N ARG A 289 15.93 17.63 -3.59
CA ARG A 289 15.03 17.67 -4.75
C ARG A 289 15.80 18.10 -6.01
N LYS A 290 15.47 17.49 -7.16
CA LYS A 290 16.13 17.70 -8.46
C LYS A 290 15.31 18.48 -9.48
N ALA A 291 13.99 18.53 -9.31
CA ALA A 291 13.07 19.25 -10.19
C ALA A 291 11.90 19.83 -9.36
N ASP A 292 11.24 20.85 -9.89
CA ASP A 292 10.11 21.50 -9.19
C ASP A 292 8.75 20.88 -9.52
N SER A 293 8.70 19.98 -10.50
CA SER A 293 7.50 19.21 -10.79
C SER A 293 7.84 17.89 -11.47
N SER A 294 6.97 16.90 -11.31
CA SER A 294 6.97 15.66 -12.09
C SER A 294 5.53 15.19 -12.21
N ALA A 295 5.17 14.66 -13.38
CA ALA A 295 3.90 13.97 -13.56
C ALA A 295 4.11 12.61 -14.17
N CYS A 296 3.30 11.59 -13.88
CA CYS A 296 3.43 10.24 -14.40
C CYS A 296 2.06 9.60 -14.67
N LEU A 297 2.00 8.72 -15.66
CA LEU A 297 0.95 7.70 -15.78
C LEU A 297 1.45 6.41 -15.13
N GLY A 298 0.77 5.93 -14.09
CA GLY A 298 1.05 4.67 -13.43
C GLY A 298 -0.10 3.69 -13.60
N MET A 299 0.24 2.41 -13.73
CA MET A 299 -0.71 1.35 -13.96
C MET A 299 -0.25 0.02 -13.38
N ILE A 300 -1.21 -0.89 -13.26
CA ILE A 300 -1.04 -2.32 -13.06
C ILE A 300 -2.33 -3.02 -13.49
N ASP A 301 -2.20 -4.09 -14.28
CA ASP A 301 -3.35 -4.82 -14.83
C ASP A 301 -4.42 -3.86 -15.40
N ASP A 302 -5.65 -3.89 -14.90
CA ASP A 302 -6.77 -3.05 -15.34
C ASP A 302 -6.88 -1.68 -14.65
N GLY A 303 -6.01 -1.39 -13.68
CA GLY A 303 -5.99 -0.14 -12.92
C GLY A 303 -4.98 0.88 -13.45
N SER A 304 -5.40 2.14 -13.56
CA SER A 304 -4.55 3.23 -14.04
C SER A 304 -4.90 4.58 -13.40
N ALA A 305 -3.87 5.40 -13.20
CA ALA A 305 -3.99 6.76 -12.72
C ALA A 305 -2.91 7.66 -13.34
N GLU A 306 -3.18 8.97 -13.38
CA GLU A 306 -2.16 9.97 -13.66
C GLU A 306 -1.96 10.85 -12.43
N VAL A 307 -0.71 11.13 -12.08
CA VAL A 307 -0.38 11.99 -10.93
C VAL A 307 0.57 13.09 -11.37
N LEU A 308 0.32 14.32 -10.90
CA LEU A 308 1.24 15.46 -10.96
C LEU A 308 1.62 15.85 -9.53
N ILE A 309 2.91 15.93 -9.24
CA ILE A 309 3.49 16.52 -8.05
C ILE A 309 4.15 17.83 -8.46
N ASP A 310 3.70 18.94 -7.89
CA ASP A 310 4.08 20.30 -8.29
C ASP A 310 4.42 21.17 -7.08
N TYR A 311 5.67 21.60 -6.99
CA TYR A 311 6.18 22.44 -5.90
C TYR A 311 6.05 23.95 -6.18
N SER A 312 5.71 24.34 -7.42
CA SER A 312 5.68 25.76 -7.82
C SER A 312 4.64 26.59 -7.07
N THR A 313 3.60 25.94 -6.56
CA THR A 313 2.47 26.59 -5.86
C THR A 313 2.57 26.48 -4.32
N SER A 314 3.49 25.65 -3.79
CA SER A 314 3.77 25.44 -2.34
C SER A 314 2.52 25.36 -1.44
N THR A 315 1.49 24.63 -1.88
CA THR A 315 0.18 24.60 -1.21
C THR A 315 -0.01 23.48 -0.19
N GLY A 316 0.80 22.42 -0.24
CA GLY A 316 0.63 21.23 0.61
C GLY A 316 -0.75 20.57 0.45
N SER A 317 -1.29 20.54 -0.77
CA SER A 317 -2.69 20.21 -1.04
C SER A 317 -2.85 19.01 -1.96
N LEU A 318 -3.82 18.14 -1.67
CA LEU A 318 -4.27 17.08 -2.55
C LEU A 318 -5.50 17.53 -3.36
N GLN A 319 -5.49 17.25 -4.66
CA GLN A 319 -6.65 17.34 -5.54
C GLN A 319 -6.86 15.98 -6.19
N LEU A 320 -8.03 15.37 -5.94
CA LEU A 320 -8.46 14.12 -6.56
C LEU A 320 -9.55 14.42 -7.58
N GLU A 321 -9.41 13.84 -8.77
CA GLU A 321 -10.44 13.86 -9.81
C GLU A 321 -10.51 12.50 -10.51
N ALA A 322 -11.63 12.25 -11.18
CA ALA A 322 -11.84 11.06 -12.02
C ALA A 322 -12.17 11.49 -13.45
N VAL A 323 -11.85 10.65 -14.42
CA VAL A 323 -12.05 10.94 -15.86
C VAL A 323 -12.96 9.91 -16.53
N GLY A 324 -13.46 10.26 -17.71
CA GLY A 324 -14.39 9.39 -18.44
C GLY A 324 -15.69 9.18 -17.68
N ASP A 325 -16.14 7.93 -17.63
CA ASP A 325 -17.38 7.53 -16.96
C ASP A 325 -17.17 7.18 -15.47
N VAL A 326 -15.97 7.40 -14.91
CA VAL A 326 -15.65 7.07 -13.53
C VAL A 326 -16.28 8.09 -12.56
N SER A 327 -17.09 7.60 -11.62
CA SER A 327 -17.57 8.40 -10.49
C SER A 327 -16.56 8.36 -9.35
N LEU A 328 -15.97 9.52 -9.01
CA LEU A 328 -14.99 9.64 -7.93
C LEU A 328 -15.60 9.26 -6.57
N ASP A 329 -16.80 9.77 -6.25
CA ASP A 329 -17.47 9.47 -4.98
C ASP A 329 -17.76 7.99 -4.83
N TRP A 330 -18.16 7.33 -5.92
CA TRP A 330 -18.37 5.89 -5.94
C TRP A 330 -17.06 5.15 -5.68
N PHE A 331 -15.99 5.47 -6.42
CA PHE A 331 -14.67 4.84 -6.25
C PHE A 331 -14.14 5.00 -4.82
N LEU A 332 -14.20 6.20 -4.25
CA LEU A 332 -13.74 6.47 -2.90
C LEU A 332 -14.61 5.76 -1.83
N GLY A 333 -15.86 5.45 -2.14
CA GLY A 333 -16.78 4.71 -1.27
C GLY A 333 -16.66 3.18 -1.36
N LEU A 334 -15.88 2.63 -2.28
CA LEU A 334 -15.71 1.19 -2.43
C LEU A 334 -14.84 0.60 -1.32
N ARG A 335 -15.30 -0.49 -0.71
CA ARG A 335 -14.46 -1.37 0.08
C ARG A 335 -13.37 -1.95 -0.81
N CYS A 336 -12.13 -1.92 -0.34
CA CYS A 336 -10.98 -2.48 -1.05
C CYS A 336 -10.13 -3.27 -0.06
N GLU A 337 -9.91 -4.56 -0.31
CA GLU A 337 -9.13 -5.43 0.59
C GLU A 337 -9.56 -5.34 2.07
N GLN A 338 -8.69 -4.85 2.97
CA GLN A 338 -8.96 -4.69 4.40
C GLN A 338 -9.46 -3.28 4.80
N ILE A 339 -9.65 -2.35 3.86
CA ILE A 339 -10.23 -1.03 4.15
C ILE A 339 -11.69 -0.95 3.69
N ASP A 340 -12.55 -0.34 4.53
CA ASP A 340 -13.99 -0.24 4.25
C ASP A 340 -14.33 0.77 3.15
N ASN A 341 -13.44 1.73 2.92
CA ASN A 341 -13.52 2.73 1.86
C ASN A 341 -12.12 3.33 1.63
N GLY A 342 -11.98 4.18 0.61
CA GLY A 342 -10.70 4.78 0.23
C GLY A 342 -10.16 5.87 1.17
N GLN A 343 -10.89 6.29 2.21
CA GLN A 343 -10.49 7.43 3.05
C GLN A 343 -9.12 7.28 3.72
N PRO A 344 -8.71 6.11 4.27
CA PRO A 344 -7.36 5.92 4.80
C PRO A 344 -6.26 6.28 3.79
N LEU A 345 -6.45 5.90 2.53
CA LEU A 345 -5.49 6.18 1.44
C LEU A 345 -5.53 7.65 1.00
N VAL A 346 -6.71 8.26 0.98
CA VAL A 346 -6.85 9.71 0.74
C VAL A 346 -6.13 10.50 1.84
N LYS A 347 -6.32 10.14 3.12
CA LYS A 347 -5.63 10.77 4.25
C LYS A 347 -4.12 10.62 4.15
N LEU A 348 -3.64 9.43 3.77
CA LEU A 348 -2.22 9.21 3.52
C LEU A 348 -1.67 10.14 2.43
N LEU A 349 -2.39 10.32 1.32
CA LEU A 349 -2.01 11.23 0.23
C LEU A 349 -2.09 12.71 0.61
N GLU A 350 -3.11 13.11 1.39
CA GLU A 350 -3.23 14.47 1.95
C GLU A 350 -2.03 14.79 2.85
N GLY A 351 -1.68 13.86 3.74
CA GLY A 351 -0.51 13.97 4.60
C GLY A 351 0.79 14.05 3.80
N LEU A 352 0.93 13.19 2.79
CA LEU A 352 2.08 13.21 1.89
C LEU A 352 2.22 14.55 1.17
N ALA A 353 1.12 15.11 0.65
CA ALA A 353 1.12 16.42 0.01
C ALA A 353 1.54 17.53 0.99
N ALA A 354 0.96 17.52 2.20
CA ALA A 354 1.26 18.48 3.25
C ALA A 354 2.73 18.42 3.69
N GLY A 355 3.26 17.23 4.00
CA GLY A 355 4.65 17.05 4.42
C GLY A 355 5.66 17.41 3.33
N LEU A 356 5.34 17.17 2.06
CA LEU A 356 6.17 17.61 0.93
C LEU A 356 6.06 19.13 0.69
N SER A 357 5.05 19.80 1.25
CA SER A 357 4.68 21.17 0.89
C SER A 357 4.47 21.33 -0.63
N ALA A 358 3.84 20.32 -1.24
CA ALA A 358 3.62 20.26 -2.70
C ALA A 358 2.14 20.11 -3.02
N ARG A 359 1.76 20.52 -4.22
CA ARG A 359 0.45 20.20 -4.78
C ARG A 359 0.51 18.81 -5.41
N LEU A 360 -0.34 17.89 -4.95
CA LEU A 360 -0.57 16.59 -5.57
C LEU A 360 -1.90 16.63 -6.31
N LEU A 361 -1.88 16.44 -7.62
CA LEU A 361 -3.08 16.29 -8.42
C LEU A 361 -3.13 14.85 -8.94
N VAL A 362 -4.19 14.13 -8.59
CA VAL A 362 -4.39 12.71 -8.91
C VAL A 362 -5.64 12.57 -9.76
N ARG A 363 -5.48 11.97 -10.95
CA ARG A 363 -6.57 11.55 -11.84
C ARG A 363 -6.72 10.04 -11.77
N VAL A 364 -7.89 9.59 -11.33
CA VAL A 364 -8.30 8.18 -11.40
C VAL A 364 -8.83 7.91 -12.81
N CYS A 365 -8.19 7.01 -13.56
CA CYS A 365 -8.43 6.86 -15.00
C CYS A 365 -9.22 5.61 -15.38
N SER A 366 -9.00 4.48 -14.70
CA SER A 366 -9.77 3.26 -14.90
C SER A 366 -10.12 2.63 -13.57
N VAL A 367 -11.32 2.05 -13.46
CA VAL A 367 -11.83 1.40 -12.24
C VAL A 367 -12.59 0.14 -12.62
N GLU A 368 -11.86 -0.96 -12.84
CA GLU A 368 -12.41 -2.32 -12.96
C GLU A 368 -12.24 -3.06 -11.64
N ASP A 369 -11.01 -3.12 -11.13
CA ASP A 369 -10.68 -3.53 -9.76
C ASP A 369 -10.22 -2.31 -8.93
N PRO A 370 -10.88 -1.99 -7.80
CA PRO A 370 -10.44 -0.91 -6.92
C PRO A 370 -9.02 -1.12 -6.37
N HIS A 371 -8.57 -2.37 -6.18
CA HIS A 371 -7.22 -2.70 -5.75
C HIS A 371 -6.20 -2.19 -6.77
N HIS A 372 -6.33 -2.62 -8.03
CA HIS A 372 -5.39 -2.25 -9.09
C HIS A 372 -5.43 -0.74 -9.37
N THR A 373 -6.59 -0.11 -9.20
CA THR A 373 -6.73 1.34 -9.32
C THR A 373 -5.91 2.08 -8.25
N TRP A 374 -6.04 1.69 -6.99
CA TRP A 374 -5.24 2.27 -5.91
C TRP A 374 -3.74 1.99 -6.09
N GLU A 375 -3.36 0.79 -6.52
CA GLU A 375 -1.97 0.52 -6.90
C GLU A 375 -1.50 1.47 -8.02
N GLY A 376 -2.31 1.71 -9.06
CA GLY A 376 -2.02 2.68 -10.11
C GLY A 376 -1.75 4.09 -9.58
N VAL A 377 -2.56 4.56 -8.62
CA VAL A 377 -2.36 5.86 -7.94
C VAL A 377 -1.02 5.90 -7.20
N PHE A 378 -0.77 4.95 -6.30
CA PHE A 378 0.42 4.97 -5.45
C PHE A 378 1.71 4.69 -6.23
N ARG A 379 1.64 3.92 -7.32
CA ARG A 379 2.74 3.74 -8.27
C ARG A 379 3.06 5.03 -9.00
N SER A 380 2.04 5.76 -9.45
CA SER A 380 2.22 7.06 -10.11
C SER A 380 2.89 8.09 -9.18
N VAL A 381 2.48 8.09 -7.91
CA VAL A 381 3.12 8.88 -6.84
C VAL A 381 4.58 8.47 -6.67
N GLY A 382 4.86 7.18 -6.49
CA GLY A 382 6.21 6.65 -6.30
C GLY A 382 7.15 6.95 -7.48
N ILE A 383 6.69 6.79 -8.72
CA ILE A 383 7.48 7.11 -9.92
C ILE A 383 7.72 8.62 -10.02
N SER A 384 6.71 9.44 -9.73
CA SER A 384 6.87 10.91 -9.73
C SER A 384 7.88 11.36 -8.68
N LEU A 385 7.82 10.80 -7.47
CA LEU A 385 8.81 11.05 -6.42
C LEU A 385 10.21 10.55 -6.80
N SER A 386 10.30 9.43 -7.50
CA SER A 386 11.57 8.90 -8.03
C SER A 386 12.25 9.93 -8.95
N ARG A 387 11.49 10.51 -9.89
CA ARG A 387 12.00 11.56 -10.80
C ARG A 387 12.41 12.83 -10.06
N LEU A 388 11.72 13.16 -8.96
CA LEU A 388 12.00 14.35 -8.15
C LEU A 388 13.23 14.20 -7.25
N TYR A 389 13.49 13.00 -6.70
CA TYR A 389 14.46 12.83 -5.62
C TYR A 389 15.57 11.81 -5.90
N THR A 390 15.32 10.76 -6.70
CA THR A 390 16.24 9.62 -6.79
C THR A 390 17.56 9.98 -7.48
N PRO A 391 18.72 9.64 -6.89
CA PRO A 391 20.03 9.73 -7.54
C PRO A 391 20.10 8.74 -8.71
N PHE A 392 20.42 9.21 -9.92
CA PHE A 392 20.76 8.33 -11.03
C PHE A 392 22.30 8.30 -11.10
N PRO A 393 22.99 7.31 -10.49
CA PRO A 393 24.42 7.18 -10.71
C PRO A 393 24.70 6.73 -12.14
N GLU A 394 25.91 7.02 -12.60
CA GLU A 394 26.41 6.51 -13.87
C GLU A 394 26.46 4.98 -13.83
N CYS A 395 25.92 4.37 -14.89
CA CYS A 395 25.91 2.94 -15.05
C CYS A 395 27.33 2.46 -15.40
N PRO A 396 27.89 1.45 -14.71
CA PRO A 396 29.17 0.89 -15.12
C PRO A 396 29.07 0.27 -16.52
N PRO A 397 30.12 0.36 -17.36
CA PRO A 397 30.11 -0.24 -18.69
C PRO A 397 29.96 -1.76 -18.62
N ALA A 398 29.10 -2.29 -19.49
CA ALA A 398 28.80 -3.70 -19.64
C ALA A 398 29.98 -4.51 -20.22
N VAL A 399 30.00 -5.81 -19.92
CA VAL A 399 30.71 -6.83 -20.71
C VAL A 399 29.64 -7.73 -21.32
N ASP A 400 29.51 -7.72 -22.64
CA ASP A 400 28.61 -8.62 -23.36
C ASP A 400 29.05 -10.08 -23.18
N GLY A 401 28.10 -10.99 -23.01
CA GLY A 401 28.32 -12.43 -23.04
C GLY A 401 27.30 -13.11 -23.95
N ASP A 402 27.73 -14.05 -24.79
CA ASP A 402 26.83 -14.79 -25.66
C ASP A 402 26.08 -15.87 -24.86
N ILE A 403 24.76 -15.75 -24.80
CA ILE A 403 23.86 -16.78 -24.27
C ILE A 403 22.92 -17.20 -25.41
N ALA A 404 22.92 -18.49 -25.73
CA ALA A 404 21.99 -19.10 -26.69
C ALA A 404 21.05 -20.05 -25.95
N THR A 405 19.75 -19.75 -25.98
CA THR A 405 18.69 -20.54 -25.31
C THR A 405 17.48 -20.68 -26.24
N LYS A 406 16.77 -21.80 -26.13
CA LYS A 406 15.56 -22.08 -26.92
C LYS A 406 14.42 -22.47 -26.00
N GLU A 407 13.28 -21.82 -26.15
CA GLU A 407 12.06 -22.04 -25.36
C GLU A 407 10.86 -22.09 -26.31
N GLY A 408 10.28 -23.28 -26.49
CA GLY A 408 9.24 -23.52 -27.50
C GLY A 408 9.70 -23.16 -28.92
N ASP A 409 8.91 -22.33 -29.60
CA ASP A 409 9.15 -21.87 -30.97
C ASP A 409 10.07 -20.65 -31.03
N ILE A 410 10.44 -20.07 -29.88
CA ILE A 410 11.33 -18.91 -29.78
C ILE A 410 12.75 -19.37 -29.46
N SER A 411 13.72 -18.81 -30.17
CA SER A 411 15.15 -19.05 -29.99
C SER A 411 15.88 -17.72 -29.78
N ILE A 412 16.52 -17.57 -28.62
CA ILE A 412 17.39 -16.44 -28.29
C ILE A 412 18.76 -16.76 -28.88
N ARG A 413 19.14 -16.03 -29.93
CA ARG A 413 20.38 -16.23 -30.66
C ARG A 413 21.55 -15.53 -29.97
N ARG A 414 21.28 -14.35 -29.41
CA ARG A 414 22.23 -13.52 -28.67
C ARG A 414 21.45 -12.66 -27.68
N THR A 415 21.98 -12.44 -26.49
CA THR A 415 21.42 -11.48 -25.53
C THR A 415 22.54 -10.88 -24.69
N GLY A 416 22.36 -9.65 -24.22
CA GLY A 416 23.35 -8.84 -23.52
C GLY A 416 22.70 -7.62 -22.89
N LEU A 417 23.48 -6.60 -22.53
CA LEU A 417 22.93 -5.37 -21.95
C LEU A 417 22.38 -4.41 -23.00
N ASP A 418 22.96 -4.43 -24.20
CA ASP A 418 22.61 -3.48 -25.26
C ASP A 418 22.11 -4.15 -26.53
N VAL A 419 22.41 -5.44 -26.75
CA VAL A 419 22.02 -6.15 -27.97
C VAL A 419 21.31 -7.45 -27.64
N CYS A 420 20.15 -7.67 -28.27
CA CYS A 420 19.47 -8.96 -28.25
C CYS A 420 18.98 -9.34 -29.65
N GLU A 421 19.17 -10.60 -30.00
CA GLU A 421 18.73 -11.21 -31.24
C GLU A 421 17.83 -12.41 -30.93
N VAL A 422 16.60 -12.37 -31.43
CA VAL A 422 15.59 -13.40 -31.22
C VAL A 422 15.06 -13.84 -32.58
N SER A 423 14.79 -15.14 -32.71
CA SER A 423 14.02 -15.66 -33.83
C SER A 423 12.90 -16.56 -33.37
N ARG A 424 11.79 -16.53 -34.09
CA ARG A 424 10.66 -17.43 -33.89
C ARG A 424 10.28 -18.06 -35.23
N ALA A 425 10.11 -19.37 -35.25
CA ALA A 425 9.67 -20.08 -36.45
C ALA A 425 8.47 -20.97 -36.10
N THR A 426 7.37 -20.78 -36.81
CA THR A 426 6.14 -21.56 -36.68
C THR A 426 5.75 -22.18 -38.01
N ALA A 427 4.59 -22.84 -38.08
CA ALA A 427 4.02 -23.27 -39.35
C ALA A 427 3.60 -22.09 -40.26
N GLU A 428 3.40 -20.89 -39.71
CA GLU A 428 2.81 -19.73 -40.39
C GLU A 428 3.81 -18.60 -40.67
N SER A 429 4.85 -18.47 -39.85
CA SER A 429 5.78 -17.35 -39.87
C SER A 429 7.21 -17.75 -39.49
N ASP A 430 8.20 -17.10 -40.12
CA ASP A 430 9.59 -17.01 -39.67
C ASP A 430 9.91 -15.55 -39.37
N VAL A 431 10.24 -15.25 -38.12
CA VAL A 431 10.45 -13.90 -37.62
C VAL A 431 11.83 -13.81 -37.00
N TYR A 432 12.61 -12.81 -37.42
CA TYR A 432 13.88 -12.45 -36.81
C TYR A 432 13.84 -10.99 -36.35
N VAL A 433 14.26 -10.77 -35.11
CA VAL A 433 14.38 -9.44 -34.51
C VAL A 433 15.77 -9.27 -33.93
N ARG A 434 16.35 -8.09 -34.15
CA ARG A 434 17.49 -7.57 -33.41
C ARG A 434 17.17 -6.19 -32.85
N VAL A 435 17.34 -6.04 -31.54
CA VAL A 435 17.29 -4.76 -30.83
C VAL A 435 18.71 -4.38 -30.43
N ASP A 436 19.14 -3.16 -30.76
CA ASP A 436 20.52 -2.70 -30.56
C ASP A 436 20.56 -1.27 -29.99
N TYR A 437 20.77 -1.16 -28.68
CA TYR A 437 20.94 0.09 -27.95
C TYR A 437 22.28 0.78 -28.21
N THR A 438 23.27 0.09 -28.79
CA THR A 438 24.54 0.72 -29.21
C THR A 438 24.36 1.56 -30.48
N ARG A 439 23.28 1.32 -31.24
CA ARG A 439 22.95 1.97 -32.52
C ARG A 439 24.07 1.83 -33.57
N GLN A 440 24.88 0.78 -33.47
CA GLN A 440 25.87 0.45 -34.51
C GLN A 440 25.24 -0.14 -35.77
N SER A 441 24.01 -0.65 -35.66
CA SER A 441 23.19 -1.12 -36.77
C SER A 441 22.10 -0.11 -37.13
N GLU A 442 21.75 -0.01 -38.43
CA GLU A 442 20.63 0.83 -38.89
C GLU A 442 19.28 0.11 -38.71
N ASN A 443 18.21 0.90 -38.62
CA ASN A 443 16.84 0.38 -38.66
C ASN A 443 16.60 -0.34 -40.00
N SER A 444 16.07 -1.55 -39.94
CA SER A 444 15.75 -2.37 -41.12
C SER A 444 14.49 -3.18 -40.85
N ILE A 445 13.36 -2.71 -41.37
CA ILE A 445 12.05 -3.37 -41.17
C ILE A 445 11.60 -3.94 -42.50
N VAL A 446 11.54 -5.27 -42.58
CA VAL A 446 11.24 -6.02 -43.80
C VAL A 446 10.15 -7.04 -43.53
N PHE A 447 9.08 -6.97 -44.32
CA PHE A 447 7.98 -7.93 -44.31
C PHE A 447 7.90 -8.60 -45.69
N ASP A 448 8.13 -9.90 -45.73
CA ASP A 448 7.90 -10.77 -46.89
C ASP A 448 6.56 -11.50 -46.69
N VAL A 449 5.50 -10.86 -47.17
CA VAL A 449 4.11 -11.29 -47.01
C VAL A 449 3.35 -11.23 -48.33
N GLY A 450 2.22 -11.94 -48.41
CA GLY A 450 1.38 -11.90 -49.62
C GLY A 450 0.87 -10.49 -49.91
N SER A 451 0.69 -10.17 -51.20
CA SER A 451 0.29 -8.82 -51.67
C SER A 451 -1.10 -8.36 -51.20
N SER A 452 -1.90 -9.24 -50.61
CA SER A 452 -3.18 -8.91 -49.98
C SER A 452 -3.04 -8.30 -48.58
N ILE A 453 -1.85 -8.33 -47.98
CA ILE A 453 -1.58 -7.79 -46.64
C ILE A 453 -0.84 -6.47 -46.79
N SER A 454 -1.38 -5.39 -46.21
CA SER A 454 -0.72 -4.09 -46.25
C SER A 454 0.17 -3.88 -45.04
N VAL A 455 1.46 -3.68 -45.29
CA VAL A 455 2.50 -3.51 -44.26
C VAL A 455 3.26 -2.19 -44.40
N ASP A 456 3.10 -1.45 -45.50
CA ASP A 456 3.93 -0.28 -45.81
C ASP A 456 3.87 0.82 -44.73
N GLY A 457 2.69 1.02 -44.13
CA GLY A 457 2.48 2.03 -43.09
C GLY A 457 3.09 1.73 -41.72
N ILE A 458 3.55 0.49 -41.45
CA ILE A 458 4.08 0.09 -40.13
C ILE A 458 5.55 0.44 -39.95
N ALA A 459 6.34 0.39 -41.02
CA ALA A 459 7.78 0.60 -40.95
C ALA A 459 8.17 2.00 -40.41
N PRO A 460 7.49 3.10 -40.79
CA PRO A 460 7.73 4.41 -40.18
C PRO A 460 7.39 4.45 -38.69
N LEU A 461 6.29 3.80 -38.27
CA LEU A 461 5.86 3.75 -36.86
C LEU A 461 6.89 3.01 -36.00
N LEU A 462 7.36 1.85 -36.46
CA LEU A 462 8.37 1.04 -35.75
C LEU A 462 9.74 1.72 -35.72
N SER A 463 10.13 2.39 -36.80
CA SER A 463 11.38 3.14 -36.85
C SER A 463 11.39 4.26 -35.81
N ARG A 464 10.26 4.98 -35.70
CA ARG A 464 10.07 6.08 -34.76
C ARG A 464 9.98 5.58 -33.31
N PHE A 465 9.24 4.49 -33.07
CA PHE A 465 9.21 3.80 -31.79
C PHE A 465 10.62 3.43 -31.30
N ALA A 466 11.43 2.79 -32.15
CA ALA A 466 12.81 2.42 -31.83
C ALA A 466 13.70 3.66 -31.54
N GLU A 467 13.58 4.70 -32.38
CA GLU A 467 14.30 5.96 -32.21
C GLU A 467 14.04 6.59 -30.83
N LEU A 468 12.77 6.70 -30.44
CA LEU A 468 12.36 7.27 -29.16
C LEU A 468 12.69 6.37 -27.97
N ALA A 469 12.64 5.05 -28.15
CA ALA A 469 13.04 4.07 -27.16
C ALA A 469 14.55 4.04 -26.89
N GLY A 470 15.36 4.58 -27.81
CA GLY A 470 16.82 4.67 -27.63
C GLY A 470 17.62 3.61 -28.38
N PHE A 471 17.00 2.75 -29.20
CA PHE A 471 17.69 1.66 -29.90
C PHE A 471 17.50 1.71 -31.42
N SER A 472 18.25 0.89 -32.16
CA SER A 472 17.91 0.53 -33.54
C SER A 472 17.26 -0.85 -33.61
N LEU A 473 16.37 -1.02 -34.59
CA LEU A 473 15.53 -2.21 -34.77
C LEU A 473 15.73 -2.83 -36.15
N GLN A 474 16.12 -4.09 -36.17
CA GLN A 474 16.07 -4.92 -37.38
C GLN A 474 14.97 -5.96 -37.21
N LEU A 475 13.96 -5.92 -38.07
CA LEU A 475 12.87 -6.87 -38.13
C LEU A 475 12.83 -7.49 -39.52
N LYS A 476 12.84 -8.81 -39.58
CA LYS A 476 12.57 -9.58 -40.80
C LYS A 476 11.43 -10.54 -40.50
N PHE A 477 10.32 -10.36 -41.18
CA PHE A 477 9.18 -11.27 -41.12
C PHE A 477 9.03 -11.95 -42.47
N ALA A 478 8.88 -13.26 -42.49
CA ALA A 478 8.56 -14.03 -43.69
C ALA A 478 7.36 -14.95 -43.42
N ALA A 479 6.29 -14.79 -44.19
CA ALA A 479 5.14 -15.69 -44.11
C ALA A 479 5.47 -17.02 -44.80
N THR A 480 5.25 -18.15 -44.13
CA THR A 480 5.49 -19.50 -44.69
C THR A 480 4.26 -20.07 -45.40
N PHE A 481 3.06 -19.54 -45.15
CA PHE A 481 1.78 -19.91 -45.79
C PHE A 481 0.83 -18.69 -45.94
N LEU A 482 -0.43 -18.90 -46.34
CA LEU A 482 -1.49 -17.87 -46.29
C LEU A 482 -1.69 -17.38 -44.84
N SER A 483 -0.95 -16.36 -44.41
CA SER A 483 -1.11 -15.72 -43.10
C SER A 483 -2.20 -14.65 -43.16
N SER A 484 -2.98 -14.53 -42.09
CA SER A 484 -3.84 -13.37 -41.86
C SER A 484 -2.99 -12.15 -41.51
N SER A 485 -3.51 -10.94 -41.72
CA SER A 485 -2.81 -9.71 -41.30
C SER A 485 -2.57 -9.71 -39.79
N HIS A 486 -3.56 -10.04 -38.96
CA HIS A 486 -3.40 -10.08 -37.50
C HIS A 486 -2.19 -10.91 -37.03
N VAL A 487 -1.97 -12.12 -37.60
CA VAL A 487 -0.81 -12.96 -37.26
C VAL A 487 0.50 -12.25 -37.58
N VAL A 488 0.58 -11.55 -38.72
CA VAL A 488 1.80 -10.84 -39.14
C VAL A 488 2.20 -9.78 -38.10
N PHE A 489 1.23 -8.99 -37.62
CA PHE A 489 1.50 -7.90 -36.69
C PHE A 489 1.70 -8.41 -35.26
N GLU A 490 0.86 -9.34 -34.80
CA GLU A 490 0.97 -9.95 -33.47
C GLU A 490 2.30 -10.68 -33.29
N ASP A 491 2.68 -11.57 -34.22
CA ASP A 491 3.93 -12.33 -34.13
C ASP A 491 5.16 -11.43 -34.22
N ALA A 492 5.14 -10.43 -35.11
CA ALA A 492 6.24 -9.46 -35.19
C ALA A 492 6.42 -8.72 -33.85
N ALA A 493 5.32 -8.25 -33.27
CA ALA A 493 5.33 -7.54 -32.00
C ALA A 493 5.75 -8.44 -30.83
N LEU A 494 5.30 -9.69 -30.82
CA LEU A 494 5.64 -10.69 -29.81
C LEU A 494 7.14 -10.98 -29.78
N VAL A 495 7.78 -11.10 -30.95
CA VAL A 495 9.23 -11.32 -31.01
C VAL A 495 10.01 -10.05 -30.65
N ILE A 496 9.51 -8.86 -30.99
CA ILE A 496 10.06 -7.58 -30.52
C ILE A 496 9.98 -7.49 -28.99
N GLY A 497 8.81 -7.76 -28.43
CA GLY A 497 8.57 -7.77 -26.99
C GLY A 497 9.49 -8.74 -26.26
N ARG A 498 9.68 -9.96 -26.81
CA ARG A 498 10.58 -10.93 -26.20
C ARG A 498 12.04 -10.49 -26.23
N ALA A 499 12.51 -9.91 -27.33
CA ALA A 499 13.87 -9.35 -27.39
C ALA A 499 14.07 -8.23 -26.35
N LEU A 500 13.06 -7.37 -26.17
CA LEU A 500 13.06 -6.33 -25.15
C LEU A 500 13.05 -6.92 -23.72
N LEU A 501 12.27 -7.96 -23.46
CA LEU A 501 12.21 -8.63 -22.16
C LEU A 501 13.57 -9.19 -21.75
N GLU A 502 14.26 -9.87 -22.67
CA GLU A 502 15.60 -10.42 -22.42
C GLU A 502 16.62 -9.32 -22.07
N LEU A 503 16.59 -8.20 -22.81
CA LEU A 503 17.42 -7.02 -22.51
C LEU A 503 17.10 -6.44 -21.14
N LEU A 504 15.82 -6.33 -20.77
CA LEU A 504 15.41 -5.82 -19.47
C LEU A 504 15.88 -6.75 -18.35
N MET A 505 15.75 -8.06 -18.51
CA MET A 505 16.21 -9.05 -17.53
C MET A 505 17.72 -8.97 -17.32
N ALA A 506 18.50 -8.82 -18.40
CA ALA A 506 19.94 -8.59 -18.30
C ALA A 506 20.26 -7.29 -17.53
N ARG A 507 19.59 -6.18 -17.89
CA ARG A 507 19.76 -4.87 -17.24
C ARG A 507 19.36 -4.89 -15.77
N MET A 508 18.24 -5.53 -15.45
CA MET A 508 17.74 -5.71 -14.10
C MET A 508 18.79 -6.39 -13.21
N ASN A 509 19.41 -7.47 -13.68
CA ASN A 509 20.40 -8.21 -12.90
C ASN A 509 21.70 -7.44 -12.67
N LEU A 510 22.20 -6.74 -13.70
CA LEU A 510 23.51 -6.08 -13.63
C LEU A 510 23.44 -4.66 -13.08
N THR A 511 22.44 -3.89 -13.52
CA THR A 511 22.36 -2.43 -13.30
C THR A 511 21.12 -2.04 -12.51
N GLY A 512 20.11 -2.92 -12.46
CA GLY A 512 18.75 -2.60 -12.03
C GLY A 512 18.02 -1.75 -13.08
N ALA A 513 16.69 -1.78 -13.08
CA ALA A 513 15.88 -1.03 -14.03
C ALA A 513 14.64 -0.43 -13.35
N GLN A 514 14.08 0.63 -13.94
CA GLN A 514 12.82 1.21 -13.46
C GLN A 514 11.63 0.27 -13.63
N GLY A 515 11.60 -0.53 -14.69
CA GLY A 515 10.57 -1.54 -14.94
C GLY A 515 9.20 -1.00 -15.31
N ALA A 516 8.95 0.30 -15.15
CA ALA A 516 7.76 0.99 -15.62
C ALA A 516 8.14 2.40 -16.10
N GLY A 517 7.38 2.91 -17.06
CA GLY A 517 7.57 4.24 -17.62
C GLY A 517 6.34 4.73 -18.37
N SER A 518 6.31 6.03 -18.66
CA SER A 518 5.25 6.65 -19.45
C SER A 518 5.77 7.80 -20.30
N ASN A 519 4.93 8.35 -21.19
CA ASN A 519 5.23 9.58 -21.93
C ASN A 519 4.69 10.86 -21.25
N ILE A 520 4.21 10.75 -20.00
CA ILE A 520 3.79 11.88 -19.19
C ILE A 520 4.89 12.10 -18.16
N HIS A 521 5.67 13.18 -18.29
CA HIS A 521 6.82 13.48 -17.42
C HIS A 521 6.68 14.82 -16.68
N SER A 522 6.05 15.81 -17.32
CA SER A 522 5.98 17.19 -16.87
C SER A 522 4.54 17.68 -16.66
N ALA A 523 4.39 18.84 -16.02
CA ALA A 523 3.10 19.50 -15.87
C ALA A 523 2.45 19.86 -17.22
N SER A 524 3.24 20.19 -18.25
CA SER A 524 2.74 20.41 -19.61
C SER A 524 2.25 19.11 -20.23
N ASP A 525 2.99 18.01 -20.12
CA ASP A 525 2.52 16.70 -20.62
C ASP A 525 1.21 16.30 -19.94
N PHE A 526 1.14 16.52 -18.63
CA PHE A 526 -0.05 16.28 -17.81
C PHE A 526 -1.24 17.16 -18.20
N SER A 527 -1.06 18.28 -18.87
CA SER A 527 -2.18 19.16 -19.25
C SER A 527 -2.51 19.04 -20.73
N ASP A 528 -1.49 18.87 -21.57
CA ASP A 528 -1.57 19.13 -23.00
C ASP A 528 -1.54 17.87 -23.86
N ASN A 529 -0.89 16.78 -23.41
CA ASN A 529 -0.76 15.57 -24.22
C ASN A 529 -2.13 14.97 -24.53
N ALA A 530 -2.39 14.76 -25.82
CA ALA A 530 -3.64 14.15 -26.30
C ALA A 530 -3.66 12.63 -26.06
N VAL A 531 -2.48 11.98 -26.08
CA VAL A 531 -2.32 10.54 -25.86
C VAL A 531 -1.29 10.32 -24.75
N GLY A 532 -1.73 9.66 -23.68
CA GLY A 532 -0.85 9.13 -22.64
C GLY A 532 -0.57 7.66 -22.91
N VAL A 533 0.67 7.22 -22.83
CA VAL A 533 1.05 5.81 -22.93
C VAL A 533 1.93 5.46 -21.75
N GLY A 534 1.60 4.38 -21.06
CA GLY A 534 2.46 3.78 -20.04
C GLY A 534 2.70 2.30 -20.29
N VAL A 535 3.90 1.84 -19.89
CA VAL A 535 4.33 0.45 -19.96
C VAL A 535 4.86 0.02 -18.61
N SER A 536 4.40 -1.13 -18.10
CA SER A 536 4.82 -1.73 -16.83
C SER A 536 5.19 -3.20 -17.07
N VAL A 537 6.48 -3.53 -16.99
CA VAL A 537 6.99 -4.87 -17.31
C VAL A 537 7.02 -5.74 -16.07
N GLU A 538 5.90 -6.37 -15.71
CA GLU A 538 5.74 -7.04 -14.41
C GLU A 538 5.38 -8.53 -14.49
N GLY A 539 5.58 -9.14 -15.67
CA GLY A 539 5.29 -10.56 -15.87
C GLY A 539 3.80 -10.80 -16.17
N ARG A 540 3.08 -9.81 -16.70
CA ARG A 540 1.64 -9.88 -16.97
C ARG A 540 1.34 -9.30 -18.34
N LYS A 541 0.63 -10.06 -19.16
CA LYS A 541 0.11 -9.61 -20.45
C LYS A 541 -1.21 -8.86 -20.22
N PHE A 542 -1.21 -7.56 -20.40
CA PHE A 542 -2.43 -6.75 -20.36
C PHE A 542 -2.29 -5.52 -21.25
N TRP A 543 -3.34 -5.12 -21.94
CA TRP A 543 -3.39 -3.80 -22.56
C TRP A 543 -4.82 -3.26 -22.58
N SER A 544 -4.95 -1.94 -22.51
CA SER A 544 -6.26 -1.29 -22.59
C SER A 544 -6.16 0.14 -23.10
N PHE A 545 -7.24 0.58 -23.73
CA PHE A 545 -7.44 1.96 -24.12
C PHE A 545 -8.46 2.63 -23.19
N VAL A 546 -8.08 3.77 -22.61
CA VAL A 546 -8.88 4.51 -21.63
C VAL A 546 -9.31 5.86 -22.22
N PRO A 547 -10.55 6.00 -22.71
CA PRO A 547 -11.04 7.26 -23.24
C PRO A 547 -11.51 8.22 -22.14
N PHE A 548 -11.05 9.47 -22.15
CA PHE A 548 -11.42 10.45 -21.11
C PHE A 548 -12.71 11.22 -21.41
N GLY A 549 -13.06 11.36 -22.70
CA GLY A 549 -14.15 12.24 -23.15
C GLY A 549 -15.15 11.57 -24.10
N GLN A 550 -15.08 10.26 -24.26
CA GLN A 550 -16.00 9.50 -25.12
C GLN A 550 -16.22 8.08 -24.59
N SER A 551 -17.35 7.48 -24.95
CA SER A 551 -17.61 6.07 -24.62
C SER A 551 -16.61 5.14 -25.31
N TYR A 552 -16.32 4.00 -24.68
CA TYR A 552 -15.49 2.96 -25.30
C TYR A 552 -16.05 2.49 -26.66
N SER A 553 -17.38 2.43 -26.79
CA SER A 553 -18.02 2.11 -28.07
C SER A 553 -17.74 3.12 -29.18
N ALA A 554 -17.62 4.42 -28.84
CA ALA A 554 -17.24 5.45 -29.81
C ALA A 554 -15.76 5.33 -30.19
N LEU A 555 -14.88 5.15 -29.19
CA LEU A 555 -13.45 4.89 -29.39
C LEU A 555 -13.21 3.71 -30.35
N ARG A 556 -13.92 2.60 -30.16
CA ARG A 556 -13.80 1.43 -31.04
C ARG A 556 -14.08 1.76 -32.50
N ARG A 557 -15.10 2.58 -32.79
CA ARG A 557 -15.47 2.93 -34.18
C ARG A 557 -14.54 3.95 -34.80
N GLU A 558 -14.02 4.88 -34.00
CA GLU A 558 -13.29 6.05 -34.48
C GLU A 558 -11.78 5.83 -34.55
N LEU A 559 -11.24 4.93 -33.72
CA LEU A 559 -9.80 4.70 -33.60
C LEU A 559 -9.37 3.27 -33.89
N LEU A 560 -10.11 2.27 -33.39
CA LEU A 560 -9.63 0.88 -33.34
C LEU A 560 -10.11 0.02 -34.52
N ILE A 561 -11.32 0.25 -35.04
CA ILE A 561 -11.94 -0.61 -36.05
C ILE A 561 -12.25 0.17 -37.33
N GLY A 562 -11.86 -0.39 -38.47
CA GLY A 562 -12.20 0.07 -39.81
C GLY A 562 -11.40 1.26 -40.31
N GLN A 563 -10.36 1.68 -39.58
CA GLN A 563 -9.55 2.84 -39.94
C GLN A 563 -8.32 2.43 -40.77
N ASN A 564 -7.85 3.34 -41.62
CA ASN A 564 -6.59 3.21 -42.33
C ASN A 564 -5.59 4.22 -41.76
N VAL A 565 -4.46 3.72 -41.28
CA VAL A 565 -3.36 4.49 -40.70
C VAL A 565 -2.18 4.50 -41.68
N ASN A 566 -1.54 5.66 -41.84
CA ASN A 566 -0.42 5.85 -42.77
C ASN A 566 -0.75 5.37 -44.19
N ASN A 567 -1.97 5.63 -44.65
CA ASN A 567 -2.52 5.30 -45.98
C ASN A 567 -2.66 3.80 -46.30
N SER A 568 -2.30 2.87 -45.40
CA SER A 568 -2.22 1.45 -45.79
C SER A 568 -2.54 0.45 -44.68
N VAL A 569 -2.15 0.69 -43.43
CA VAL A 569 -2.28 -0.29 -42.33
C VAL A 569 -3.63 -0.15 -41.64
N ARG A 570 -4.27 -1.28 -41.30
CA ARG A 570 -5.53 -1.28 -40.57
C ARG A 570 -5.29 -1.02 -39.10
N SER A 571 -6.18 -0.25 -38.46
CA SER A 571 -6.09 0.02 -37.03
C SER A 571 -6.24 -1.24 -36.17
N GLU A 572 -6.99 -2.24 -36.65
CA GLU A 572 -7.14 -3.55 -35.99
C GLU A 572 -5.80 -4.29 -35.93
N ASP A 573 -5.04 -4.27 -37.02
CA ASP A 573 -3.71 -4.88 -37.08
C ASP A 573 -2.71 -4.16 -36.14
N LEU A 574 -2.91 -2.87 -35.88
CA LEU A 574 -2.13 -2.12 -34.88
C LEU A 574 -2.53 -2.46 -33.44
N ASP A 575 -3.81 -2.76 -33.19
CA ASP A 575 -4.26 -3.29 -31.89
C ASP A 575 -3.65 -4.68 -31.63
N ASP A 576 -3.65 -5.55 -32.64
CA ASP A 576 -2.98 -6.86 -32.60
C ASP A 576 -1.47 -6.71 -32.37
N PHE A 577 -0.85 -5.65 -32.88
CA PHE A 577 0.54 -5.31 -32.56
C PHE A 577 0.72 -4.98 -31.06
N ILE A 578 -0.18 -4.20 -30.45
CA ILE A 578 -0.12 -3.91 -29.01
C ILE A 578 -0.30 -5.20 -28.19
N ASP A 579 -1.24 -6.04 -28.60
CA ASP A 579 -1.47 -7.37 -28.02
C ASP A 579 -0.16 -8.19 -28.02
N GLY A 580 0.41 -8.41 -29.20
CA GLY A 580 1.65 -9.17 -29.35
C GLY A 580 2.81 -8.56 -28.56
N LEU A 581 2.97 -7.23 -28.58
CA LEU A 581 4.02 -6.55 -27.81
C LEU A 581 3.86 -6.76 -26.30
N SER A 582 2.63 -6.63 -25.78
CA SER A 582 2.32 -6.85 -24.36
C SER A 582 2.61 -8.28 -23.94
N GLY A 583 2.33 -9.26 -24.81
CA GLY A 583 2.59 -10.67 -24.58
C GLY A 583 4.08 -11.00 -24.62
N GLY A 584 4.80 -10.52 -25.64
CA GLY A 584 6.23 -10.75 -25.79
C GLY A 584 7.06 -10.10 -24.68
N LEU A 585 6.67 -8.89 -24.26
CA LEU A 585 7.34 -8.16 -23.19
C LEU A 585 6.90 -8.60 -21.79
N SER A 586 5.81 -9.37 -21.68
CA SER A 586 5.14 -9.68 -20.41
C SER A 586 4.80 -8.42 -19.60
N ALA A 587 4.17 -7.44 -20.27
CA ALA A 587 3.90 -6.11 -19.74
C ALA A 587 2.42 -5.69 -19.80
N SER A 588 2.04 -4.84 -18.83
CA SER A 588 0.80 -4.06 -18.89
C SER A 588 1.05 -2.78 -19.69
N ILE A 589 0.23 -2.53 -20.72
CA ILE A 589 0.29 -1.34 -21.57
C ILE A 589 -1.02 -0.55 -21.45
N MET A 590 -0.95 0.69 -20.96
CA MET A 590 -2.12 1.57 -20.85
C MET A 590 -2.03 2.71 -21.84
N ILE A 591 -3.12 2.94 -22.58
CA ILE A 591 -3.21 4.01 -23.58
C ILE A 591 -4.38 4.93 -23.23
N HIS A 592 -4.08 6.11 -22.68
CA HIS A 592 -5.07 7.12 -22.35
C HIS A 592 -5.35 8.04 -23.54
N LEU A 593 -6.61 8.14 -23.97
CA LEU A 593 -7.07 9.07 -25.01
C LEU A 593 -7.72 10.27 -24.35
N ARG A 594 -6.90 11.31 -24.17
CA ARG A 594 -7.21 12.49 -23.34
C ARG A 594 -7.93 13.57 -24.14
N LYS A 595 -7.71 13.59 -25.46
CA LYS A 595 -8.39 14.47 -26.42
C LYS A 595 -8.84 13.65 -27.63
N ALA A 596 -9.96 14.01 -28.23
CA ALA A 596 -10.41 13.40 -29.47
C ALA A 596 -9.44 13.76 -30.61
N VAL A 597 -8.81 12.74 -31.18
CA VAL A 597 -7.89 12.82 -32.31
C VAL A 597 -8.22 11.69 -33.28
N ASP A 598 -8.09 11.94 -34.59
CA ASP A 598 -8.36 10.91 -35.60
C ASP A 598 -7.30 9.82 -35.60
N ALA A 599 -7.62 8.65 -36.16
CA ALA A 599 -6.74 7.49 -36.15
C ALA A 599 -5.36 7.74 -36.82
N ASN A 600 -5.28 8.55 -37.88
CA ASN A 600 -4.01 8.83 -38.55
C ASN A 600 -3.09 9.72 -37.69
N THR A 601 -3.64 10.47 -36.75
CA THR A 601 -2.88 11.27 -35.79
C THR A 601 -2.58 10.48 -34.52
N ALA A 602 -3.57 9.76 -33.99
CA ALA A 602 -3.50 9.07 -32.71
C ALA A 602 -2.48 7.92 -32.71
N TRP A 603 -2.48 7.07 -33.74
CA TRP A 603 -1.60 5.90 -33.79
C TRP A 603 -0.11 6.27 -33.83
N PRO A 604 0.37 7.23 -34.63
CA PRO A 604 1.73 7.75 -34.49
C PRO A 604 2.06 8.23 -33.07
N MET A 605 1.14 8.96 -32.41
CA MET A 605 1.34 9.39 -31.02
C MET A 605 1.41 8.22 -30.03
N ILE A 606 0.66 7.14 -30.27
CA ILE A 606 0.73 5.92 -29.46
C ILE A 606 2.11 5.27 -29.59
N PHE A 607 2.63 5.11 -30.81
CA PHE A 607 3.97 4.55 -31.03
C PHE A 607 5.09 5.45 -30.48
N ASP A 608 4.94 6.77 -30.58
CA ASP A 608 5.85 7.72 -29.93
C ASP A 608 5.83 7.53 -28.41
N GLY A 609 4.63 7.42 -27.82
CA GLY A 609 4.43 7.20 -26.39
C GLY A 609 5.00 5.87 -25.90
N LEU A 610 4.82 4.79 -26.66
CA LEU A 610 5.42 3.48 -26.39
C LEU A 610 6.94 3.58 -26.35
N GLY A 611 7.55 4.28 -27.31
CA GLY A 611 9.00 4.46 -27.35
C GLY A 611 9.51 5.18 -26.11
N MET A 612 8.88 6.30 -25.75
CA MET A 612 9.23 7.07 -24.55
C MET A 612 9.04 6.27 -23.25
N ALA A 613 7.94 5.52 -23.14
CA ALA A 613 7.64 4.69 -21.98
C ALA A 613 8.66 3.54 -21.82
N ILE A 614 9.04 2.86 -22.92
CA ILE A 614 10.07 1.82 -22.91
C ILE A 614 11.43 2.38 -22.50
N LYS A 615 11.82 3.53 -23.05
CA LYS A 615 13.09 4.19 -22.69
C LYS A 615 13.18 4.42 -21.18
N GLU A 616 12.11 4.91 -20.57
CA GLU A 616 12.06 5.13 -19.15
C GLU A 616 12.05 3.81 -18.36
N ALA A 617 11.20 2.84 -18.73
CA ALA A 617 11.14 1.54 -18.06
C ALA A 617 12.51 0.83 -18.04
N PHE A 618 13.31 1.01 -19.09
CA PHE A 618 14.63 0.41 -19.23
C PHE A 618 15.76 1.26 -18.63
N SER A 619 15.45 2.44 -18.08
CA SER A 619 16.44 3.31 -17.47
C SER A 619 17.05 2.66 -16.22
N PRO A 620 18.39 2.79 -16.02
CA PRO A 620 19.05 2.18 -14.89
C PRO A 620 18.49 2.65 -13.54
N ASN A 621 18.27 1.70 -12.63
CA ASN A 621 17.95 1.99 -11.24
C ASN A 621 18.77 1.07 -10.32
N PRO A 622 19.93 1.54 -9.80
CA PRO A 622 20.86 0.71 -9.02
C PRO A 622 20.26 0.18 -7.72
N TYR A 623 19.30 0.91 -7.15
CA TYR A 623 18.60 0.54 -5.91
C TYR A 623 17.71 -0.68 -6.07
N ARG A 624 17.43 -1.05 -7.34
CA ARG A 624 16.63 -2.18 -7.75
C ARG A 624 17.44 -3.26 -8.47
N ARG A 625 18.76 -3.26 -8.30
CA ARG A 625 19.64 -4.25 -8.90
C ARG A 625 19.30 -5.66 -8.42
N GLY A 626 19.07 -6.58 -9.36
CA GLY A 626 18.66 -7.96 -9.08
C GLY A 626 17.24 -8.08 -8.52
N VAL A 627 16.42 -7.04 -8.66
CA VAL A 627 15.03 -7.03 -8.18
C VAL A 627 14.11 -6.86 -9.38
N PRO A 628 13.12 -7.75 -9.55
CA PRO A 628 12.12 -7.58 -10.60
C PRO A 628 11.38 -6.23 -10.52
N PRO A 629 11.07 -5.62 -11.68
CA PRO A 629 10.10 -4.57 -11.86
C PRO A 629 8.83 -4.63 -10.98
N GLY A 630 8.25 -5.83 -10.81
CA GLY A 630 7.04 -6.05 -10.02
C GLY A 630 7.31 -6.34 -8.54
N VAL A 631 6.37 -5.95 -7.68
CA VAL A 631 6.42 -6.17 -6.21
C VAL A 631 6.45 -7.66 -5.84
N LYS A 632 5.87 -8.53 -6.68
CA LYS A 632 5.84 -9.99 -6.49
C LYS A 632 7.17 -10.70 -6.81
N ALA A 633 8.20 -9.95 -7.22
CA ALA A 633 9.57 -10.46 -7.42
C ALA A 633 9.72 -11.66 -8.38
N THR A 634 8.84 -11.82 -9.36
CA THR A 634 8.95 -12.83 -10.41
C THR A 634 8.68 -12.22 -11.80
N LEU A 635 9.63 -12.39 -12.71
CA LEU A 635 9.46 -12.26 -14.16
C LEU A 635 9.77 -13.63 -14.72
N SER A 636 8.74 -14.36 -15.14
CA SER A 636 8.83 -15.67 -15.79
C SER A 636 8.47 -15.55 -17.25
#